data_AF-A0AAV2HEV1-F1
#
_entry.id   AF-A0AAV2HEV1-F1
#
_cell.length_a   1.000
_cell.length_b   1.000
_cell.length_c   1.000
_cell.angle_alpha   90.00
_cell.angle_beta   90.00
_cell.angle_gamma   90.00
#
_symmetry.space_group_name_H-M   'P 1'
#
loop_
_entity.id
_entity.type
_entity.pdbx_description
1 polymer ?
#
loop_
_entity_poly.entity_id
_entity_poly.type
_entity_poly.pdbx_seq_one_letter_code
_entity_poly.pdbx_strand_id
1 'polypeptide(L)'
;MSVLFIYHQLCRTALFHSRAFMPDLRLAVVSADDQVTSSQLKGAHVLCPCPQLTSYWTPPPSWPRRVCCCETLAKMSPFGFSVFRDAKTTCIFVGLILMTYYIIMDIILFLRFKTVDIVEDSKPGAPDEFYSPFTHLSVKSLMNDHTSQYIISPSAEYLDTFTQFSTRFSFITPNVISFTHLFLGFVSGKFVASDNLYDRRVGVVIFQIRTWLDAFDGVVFRAQSGTHLQFQSVRATTGYYVDTTCDALGGVFLCFGILFYLMKRFDPYKQDLPTWTKAQEVASKTGLVTNGHSSASRETYSIKYLFWKVFCYGLCLACAGKFWDLTVGDFRDIFQTPLKDPKMAMQQFELCHSTTTIIIFYLWRILEGQALLQYVLIPIIIDKIWEFLNYTQYILLCIIIGLYIVSLIYIRHVSRSILYVFN
;
A
#
# COMPACT_ATOMS: atom_id res chain seq x y z
N MET A 1 14.89 7.36 14.22
CA MET A 1 13.86 7.98 15.10
C MET A 1 12.54 8.28 14.37
N SER A 2 12.54 8.64 13.09
CA SER A 2 11.31 9.04 12.35
C SER A 2 10.37 7.90 11.96
N VAL A 3 10.87 6.68 11.70
CA VAL A 3 10.05 5.48 11.39
C VAL A 3 9.28 5.00 12.62
N LEU A 4 9.99 4.93 13.76
CA LEU A 4 9.37 4.64 15.04
C LEU A 4 8.33 5.71 15.38
N PHE A 5 8.53 6.97 14.99
CA PHE A 5 7.56 8.04 15.21
C PHE A 5 6.28 7.84 14.39
N ILE A 6 6.35 7.46 13.11
CA ILE A 6 5.17 7.19 12.29
C ILE A 6 4.40 5.96 12.80
N TYR A 7 5.10 4.86 13.10
CA TYR A 7 4.49 3.65 13.67
C TYR A 7 3.96 3.86 15.10
N HIS A 8 4.69 4.59 15.94
CA HIS A 8 4.26 4.94 17.31
C HIS A 8 3.11 5.93 17.30
N GLN A 9 3.00 6.83 16.30
CA GLN A 9 1.87 7.74 16.19
C GLN A 9 0.60 7.03 15.71
N LEU A 10 0.73 6.04 14.82
CA LEU A 10 -0.36 5.10 14.48
C LEU A 10 -0.78 4.24 15.68
N CYS A 11 0.16 3.79 16.51
CA CYS A 11 -0.14 3.08 17.76
C CYS A 11 -0.76 4.00 18.84
N ARG A 12 -0.32 5.25 18.97
CA ARG A 12 -0.86 6.21 19.95
C ARG A 12 -2.28 6.64 19.63
N THR A 13 -2.64 6.82 18.35
CA THR A 13 -4.04 7.10 17.97
C THR A 13 -4.96 5.91 18.28
N ALA A 14 -4.45 4.68 18.21
CA ALA A 14 -5.21 3.47 18.58
C ALA A 14 -5.38 3.28 20.10
N LEU A 15 -4.53 3.89 20.93
CA LEU A 15 -4.56 3.83 22.40
C LEU A 15 -5.33 4.98 23.05
N PHE A 16 -5.31 6.18 22.47
CA PHE A 16 -5.94 7.38 23.07
C PHE A 16 -7.47 7.32 23.12
N HIS A 17 -8.11 6.51 22.27
CA HIS A 17 -9.56 6.33 22.30
C HIS A 17 -10.05 5.29 23.32
N SER A 18 -9.15 4.60 24.03
CA SER A 18 -9.51 3.52 24.97
C SER A 18 -9.80 4.00 26.41
N ARG A 19 -9.76 5.31 26.69
CA ARG A 19 -9.99 5.87 28.04
C ARG A 19 -11.29 6.66 28.23
N ALA A 20 -12.14 6.75 27.21
CA ALA A 20 -13.43 7.39 27.32
C ALA A 20 -14.50 6.44 26.81
N PHE A 21 -14.90 5.46 27.64
CA PHE A 21 -16.24 4.85 27.69
C PHE A 21 -16.20 3.64 28.64
N MET A 22 -16.50 3.87 29.92
CA MET A 22 -17.09 2.87 30.81
C MET A 22 -18.28 3.53 31.47
N PRO A 23 -19.51 3.03 31.26
CA PRO A 23 -20.57 3.20 32.23
C PRO A 23 -20.78 1.92 33.01
N ASP A 24 -20.96 2.13 34.31
CA ASP A 24 -21.26 1.16 35.34
C ASP A 24 -22.39 0.19 35.00
N LEU A 25 -22.14 -1.06 35.36
CA LEU A 25 -23.10 -2.15 35.42
C LEU A 25 -24.09 -1.87 36.57
N ARG A 26 -25.36 -1.57 36.27
CA ARG A 26 -26.46 -1.70 37.24
C ARG A 26 -27.52 -2.68 36.75
N LEU A 27 -27.69 -3.73 37.54
CA LEU A 27 -28.80 -4.67 37.51
C LEU A 27 -30.14 -3.94 37.68
N ALA A 28 -31.13 -4.34 36.88
CA ALA A 28 -32.54 -4.25 37.24
C ALA A 28 -33.26 -5.50 36.73
N VAL A 29 -33.94 -6.16 37.67
CA VAL A 29 -34.80 -7.34 37.54
C VAL A 29 -36.26 -6.83 37.48
N VAL A 30 -37.20 -7.68 37.00
CA VAL A 30 -38.70 -7.57 37.07
C VAL A 30 -39.32 -6.85 35.84
N SER A 31 -40.40 -7.28 35.17
CA SER A 31 -41.41 -8.35 35.33
C SER A 31 -41.95 -8.81 33.96
N ALA A 32 -42.71 -9.90 34.00
CA ALA A 32 -43.45 -10.56 32.91
C ALA A 32 -44.78 -9.86 32.52
N ASP A 33 -45.41 -10.48 31.51
CA ASP A 33 -46.77 -10.34 30.96
C ASP A 33 -47.02 -9.25 29.89
N ASP A 34 -47.18 -9.68 28.62
CA ASP A 34 -48.52 -9.91 28.07
C ASP A 34 -48.49 -10.56 26.67
N GLN A 35 -49.32 -11.60 26.49
CA GLN A 35 -49.67 -12.21 25.22
C GLN A 35 -50.89 -11.50 24.61
N VAL A 36 -50.83 -11.08 23.34
CA VAL A 36 -52.01 -11.01 22.46
C VAL A 36 -51.65 -11.41 21.02
N THR A 37 -52.50 -12.25 20.46
CA THR A 37 -52.43 -13.02 19.21
C THR A 37 -52.86 -12.29 17.92
N SER A 38 -52.25 -12.75 16.82
CA SER A 38 -52.79 -12.92 15.45
C SER A 38 -53.11 -11.69 14.58
N SER A 39 -52.55 -11.63 13.38
CA SER A 39 -53.15 -12.25 12.17
C SER A 39 -52.48 -11.74 10.88
N GLN A 40 -52.62 -12.55 9.84
CA GLN A 40 -51.98 -12.45 8.54
C GLN A 40 -52.45 -11.24 7.71
N LEU A 41 -51.57 -10.67 6.88
CA LEU A 41 -51.99 -10.21 5.55
C LEU A 41 -50.91 -10.45 4.50
N LYS A 42 -51.38 -11.02 3.38
CA LYS A 42 -50.64 -11.57 2.25
C LYS A 42 -50.13 -10.47 1.31
N GLY A 43 -48.93 -10.72 0.75
CA GLY A 43 -48.64 -10.67 -0.68
C GLY A 43 -48.84 -9.36 -1.45
N ALA A 44 -47.75 -8.61 -1.63
CA ALA A 44 -47.55 -7.77 -2.81
C ALA A 44 -46.16 -8.07 -3.39
N HIS A 45 -46.14 -8.73 -4.56
CA HIS A 45 -44.95 -8.89 -5.38
C HIS A 45 -44.50 -7.51 -5.86
N VAL A 46 -43.48 -6.95 -5.22
CA VAL A 46 -42.77 -5.78 -5.73
C VAL A 46 -41.89 -6.25 -6.90
N LEU A 47 -42.36 -5.99 -8.11
CA LEU A 47 -41.55 -6.04 -9.33
C LEU A 47 -40.30 -5.17 -9.12
N CYS A 48 -39.12 -5.80 -9.08
CA CYS A 48 -37.86 -5.09 -9.12
C CYS A 48 -37.80 -4.24 -10.40
N PRO A 49 -37.61 -2.91 -10.32
CA PRO A 49 -37.31 -2.15 -11.51
C PRO A 49 -35.92 -2.59 -12.02
N CYS A 50 -35.86 -2.91 -13.32
CA CYS A 50 -34.61 -3.08 -14.06
C CYS A 50 -33.66 -1.92 -13.71
N PRO A 51 -32.38 -2.19 -13.40
CA PRO A 51 -31.42 -1.12 -13.17
C PRO A 51 -31.26 -0.34 -14.48
N GLN A 52 -31.69 0.93 -14.46
CA GLN A 52 -31.35 1.89 -15.50
C GLN A 52 -29.82 1.97 -15.60
N LEU A 53 -29.33 1.67 -16.79
CA LEU A 53 -27.93 1.76 -17.21
C LEU A 53 -27.54 3.25 -17.33
N THR A 54 -27.41 3.99 -16.22
CA THR A 54 -27.09 5.43 -16.29
C THR A 54 -26.01 5.90 -15.31
N SER A 55 -25.15 5.02 -14.81
CA SER A 55 -23.87 5.49 -14.28
C SER A 55 -22.75 4.52 -14.58
N TYR A 56 -21.63 5.07 -15.04
CA TYR A 56 -20.34 4.39 -15.27
C TYR A 56 -19.74 3.74 -14.00
N TRP A 57 -20.50 3.75 -12.89
CA TRP A 57 -20.08 3.38 -11.53
C TRP A 57 -21.18 2.60 -10.80
N THR A 58 -21.72 1.56 -11.44
CA THR A 58 -22.52 0.55 -10.73
C THR A 58 -21.69 -0.13 -9.65
N PRO A 59 -22.30 -0.46 -8.48
CA PRO A 59 -21.61 -1.20 -7.41
C PRO A 59 -21.00 -2.48 -7.99
N PRO A 60 -19.82 -2.93 -7.48
CA PRO A 60 -19.20 -4.14 -7.98
C PRO A 60 -20.18 -5.32 -7.89
N PRO A 61 -20.12 -6.27 -8.83
CA PRO A 61 -21.03 -7.41 -8.86
C PRO A 61 -21.04 -8.09 -7.49
N SER A 62 -22.23 -8.41 -6.96
CA SER A 62 -22.42 -8.97 -5.62
C SER A 62 -21.97 -10.43 -5.48
N TRP A 63 -21.40 -11.02 -6.53
CA TRP A 63 -21.01 -12.42 -6.60
C TRP A 63 -19.91 -12.81 -5.59
N PRO A 64 -18.90 -11.96 -5.29
CA PRO A 64 -17.95 -12.22 -4.19
C PRO A 64 -18.63 -12.28 -2.83
N ARG A 65 -19.76 -11.56 -2.63
CA ARG A 65 -20.49 -11.59 -1.36
C ARG A 65 -21.08 -12.97 -1.07
N ARG A 66 -21.48 -13.73 -2.10
CA ARG A 66 -22.05 -15.08 -1.90
C ARG A 66 -21.00 -16.13 -1.56
N VAL A 67 -19.74 -15.97 -1.96
CA VAL A 67 -18.68 -16.94 -1.67
C VAL A 67 -18.18 -16.83 -0.22
N CYS A 68 -18.29 -15.64 0.41
CA CYS A 68 -17.83 -15.40 1.78
C CYS A 68 -18.94 -15.15 2.82
N CYS A 69 -20.23 -15.12 2.45
CA CYS A 69 -21.36 -15.04 3.39
C CYS A 69 -21.73 -16.36 4.07
N CYS A 70 -20.90 -17.40 3.98
CA CYS A 70 -20.97 -18.51 4.93
C CYS A 70 -20.33 -18.07 6.25
N GLU A 71 -21.14 -17.46 7.13
CA GLU A 71 -20.83 -17.19 8.54
C GLU A 71 -20.51 -18.46 9.37
N THR A 72 -20.46 -19.63 8.74
CA THR A 72 -20.18 -20.92 9.40
C THR A 72 -18.69 -21.23 9.58
N LEU A 73 -17.76 -20.47 8.99
CA LEU A 73 -16.31 -20.74 9.15
C LEU A 73 -15.68 -20.15 10.43
N ALA A 74 -16.46 -19.49 11.29
CA ALA A 74 -15.99 -18.97 12.57
C ALA A 74 -16.05 -20.00 13.71
N LYS A 75 -16.53 -21.24 13.46
CA LYS A 75 -16.72 -22.27 14.50
C LYS A 75 -15.84 -23.53 14.38
N MET A 76 -14.90 -23.58 13.44
CA MET A 76 -13.94 -24.69 13.36
C MET A 76 -12.50 -24.17 13.34
N SER A 77 -11.99 -23.87 14.54
CA SER A 77 -10.56 -23.90 14.82
C SER A 77 -10.32 -25.08 15.78
N PRO A 78 -9.60 -26.14 15.38
CA PRO A 78 -9.27 -27.27 16.24
C PRO A 78 -8.00 -27.03 17.08
N PHE A 79 -7.41 -25.83 17.02
CA PHE A 79 -6.22 -25.48 17.80
C PHE A 79 -6.51 -24.25 18.66
N GLY A 80 -6.63 -24.49 19.98
CA GLY A 80 -7.01 -23.52 21.01
C GLY A 80 -6.01 -22.38 21.24
N PHE A 81 -5.82 -21.52 20.24
CA PHE A 81 -5.22 -20.20 20.43
C PHE A 81 -6.33 -19.15 20.59
N SER A 82 -6.66 -18.81 21.84
CA SER A 82 -7.57 -17.72 22.19
C SER A 82 -7.06 -16.32 21.81
N VAL A 83 -5.86 -16.23 21.23
CA VAL A 83 -5.15 -15.01 20.81
C VAL A 83 -5.83 -14.32 19.61
N PHE A 84 -6.62 -15.05 18.81
CA PHE A 84 -7.20 -14.54 17.54
C PHE A 84 -8.67 -14.12 17.63
N ARG A 85 -9.16 -13.76 18.82
CA ARG A 85 -10.59 -13.43 19.01
C ARG A 85 -10.99 -12.05 18.47
N ASP A 86 -10.02 -11.15 18.25
CA ASP A 86 -10.23 -9.82 17.66
C ASP A 86 -9.37 -9.63 16.40
N ALA A 87 -10.00 -9.16 15.31
CA ALA A 87 -9.32 -8.84 14.06
C ALA A 87 -8.24 -7.77 14.25
N LYS A 88 -8.44 -6.82 15.17
CA LYS A 88 -7.43 -5.79 15.50
C LYS A 88 -6.18 -6.41 16.10
N THR A 89 -6.34 -7.28 17.11
CA THR A 89 -5.22 -7.99 17.75
C THR A 89 -4.48 -8.88 16.76
N THR A 90 -5.23 -9.55 15.87
CA THR A 90 -4.65 -10.37 14.79
C THR A 90 -3.82 -9.51 13.83
N CYS A 91 -4.33 -8.37 13.37
CA CYS A 91 -3.60 -7.45 12.50
C CYS A 91 -2.33 -6.91 13.17
N ILE A 92 -2.40 -6.55 14.46
CA ILE A 92 -1.22 -6.09 15.21
C ILE A 92 -0.19 -7.19 15.32
N PHE A 93 -0.61 -8.42 15.67
CA PHE A 93 0.29 -9.57 15.81
C PHE A 93 0.98 -9.91 14.49
N VAL A 94 0.22 -10.01 13.39
CA VAL A 94 0.78 -10.23 12.04
C VAL A 94 1.71 -9.08 11.64
N GLY A 95 1.32 -7.83 11.93
CA GLY A 95 2.16 -6.67 11.69
C GLY A 95 3.48 -6.72 12.46
N LEU A 96 3.47 -7.16 13.72
CA LEU A 96 4.69 -7.34 14.52
C LEU A 96 5.58 -8.44 13.95
N ILE A 97 5.01 -9.59 13.56
CA ILE A 97 5.78 -10.66 12.90
C ILE A 97 6.43 -10.16 11.62
N LEU A 98 5.68 -9.48 10.76
CA LEU A 98 6.21 -8.94 9.51
C LEU A 98 7.29 -7.89 9.76
N MET A 99 7.10 -7.01 10.74
CA MET A 99 8.11 -6.01 11.12
C MET A 99 9.39 -6.68 11.64
N THR A 100 9.28 -7.70 12.49
CA THR A 100 10.45 -8.46 12.97
C THR A 100 11.15 -9.16 11.82
N TYR A 101 10.40 -9.79 10.91
CA TYR A 101 10.94 -10.40 9.70
C TYR A 101 11.72 -9.38 8.86
N TYR A 102 11.14 -8.22 8.56
CA TYR A 102 11.79 -7.17 7.78
C TYR A 102 13.06 -6.64 8.44
N ILE A 103 13.06 -6.44 9.76
CA ILE A 103 14.26 -6.00 10.50
C ILE A 103 15.37 -7.05 10.39
N ILE A 104 15.07 -8.33 10.59
CA ILE A 104 16.06 -9.40 10.51
C ILE A 104 16.64 -9.49 9.09
N MET A 105 15.78 -9.45 8.07
CA MET A 105 16.19 -9.50 6.67
C MET A 105 17.06 -8.29 6.29
N ASP A 106 16.73 -7.08 6.74
CA ASP A 106 17.55 -5.90 6.52
C ASP A 106 18.91 -5.99 7.21
N ILE A 107 18.98 -6.53 8.44
CA ILE A 107 20.27 -6.78 9.11
C ILE A 107 21.13 -7.71 8.24
N ILE A 108 20.56 -8.80 7.73
CA ILE A 108 21.29 -9.76 6.88
C ILE A 108 21.74 -9.08 5.57
N LEU A 109 20.85 -8.32 4.92
CA LEU A 109 21.15 -7.59 3.68
C LEU A 109 22.33 -6.63 3.87
N PHE A 110 22.30 -5.79 4.91
CA PHE A 110 23.36 -4.81 5.15
C PHE A 110 24.65 -5.44 5.69
N LEU A 111 24.58 -6.62 6.33
CA LEU A 111 25.78 -7.41 6.67
C LEU A 111 26.45 -7.97 5.43
N ARG A 112 25.67 -8.50 4.47
CA ARG A 112 26.19 -8.96 3.18
C ARG A 112 26.76 -7.80 2.38
N PHE A 113 26.02 -6.69 2.29
CA PHE A 113 26.43 -5.49 1.55
C PHE A 113 27.84 -5.03 1.96
N LYS A 114 28.15 -4.97 3.26
CA LYS A 114 29.48 -4.58 3.78
C LYS A 114 30.67 -5.38 3.23
N THR A 115 30.44 -6.56 2.67
CA THR A 115 31.50 -7.48 2.22
C THR A 115 31.63 -7.56 0.70
N VAL A 116 30.75 -6.85 -0.03
CA VAL A 116 30.54 -7.05 -1.46
C VAL A 116 30.89 -5.78 -2.23
N ASP A 117 31.57 -5.93 -3.36
CA ASP A 117 31.70 -4.86 -4.33
C ASP A 117 30.48 -4.85 -5.26
N ILE A 118 29.68 -3.78 -5.22
CA ILE A 118 28.47 -3.65 -6.04
C ILE A 118 28.81 -3.71 -7.54
N VAL A 119 29.97 -3.23 -7.97
CA VAL A 119 30.37 -3.25 -9.39
C VAL A 119 30.42 -4.67 -9.92
N GLU A 120 30.94 -5.60 -9.11
CA GLU A 120 31.06 -7.02 -9.46
C GLU A 120 29.76 -7.78 -9.21
N ASP A 121 29.12 -7.57 -8.06
CA ASP A 121 27.92 -8.31 -7.67
C ASP A 121 26.72 -7.94 -8.55
N SER A 122 26.62 -6.72 -9.08
CA SER A 122 25.49 -6.32 -9.92
C SER A 122 25.50 -6.85 -11.36
N LYS A 123 26.47 -7.70 -11.72
CA LYS A 123 26.55 -8.35 -13.03
C LYS A 123 25.46 -9.43 -13.16
N PRO A 124 25.08 -9.84 -14.39
CA PRO A 124 24.12 -10.91 -14.57
C PRO A 124 24.60 -12.22 -13.93
N GLY A 125 23.70 -12.91 -13.24
CA GLY A 125 23.96 -14.22 -12.67
C GLY A 125 23.97 -15.32 -13.72
N ALA A 126 24.48 -16.50 -13.33
CA ALA A 126 24.46 -17.66 -14.22
C ALA A 126 23.00 -18.10 -14.49
N PRO A 127 22.70 -18.74 -15.64
CA PRO A 127 21.33 -19.16 -15.97
C PRO A 127 20.75 -20.21 -15.03
N ASP A 128 21.61 -20.96 -14.34
CA ASP A 128 21.29 -22.02 -13.37
C ASP A 128 21.34 -21.54 -11.91
N GLU A 129 21.68 -20.27 -11.69
CA GLU A 129 21.78 -19.70 -10.35
C GLU A 129 20.39 -19.42 -9.75
N PHE A 130 20.15 -19.90 -8.54
CA PHE A 130 18.90 -19.63 -7.83
C PHE A 130 18.86 -18.19 -7.31
N TYR A 131 17.72 -17.53 -7.50
CA TYR A 131 17.49 -16.19 -6.97
C TYR A 131 17.62 -16.16 -5.44
N SER A 132 18.32 -15.15 -4.93
CA SER A 132 18.32 -14.78 -3.51
C SER A 132 18.24 -13.26 -3.37
N PRO A 133 17.49 -12.73 -2.39
CA PRO A 133 17.39 -11.28 -2.15
C PRO A 133 18.70 -10.68 -1.62
N PHE A 134 19.73 -11.50 -1.39
CA PHE A 134 21.04 -11.12 -0.84
C PHE A 134 22.19 -11.30 -1.84
N THR A 135 21.90 -11.75 -3.06
CA THR A 135 22.85 -11.91 -4.16
C THR A 135 22.50 -10.94 -5.28
N HIS A 136 23.46 -10.65 -6.15
CA HIS A 136 23.26 -9.73 -7.27
C HIS A 136 22.80 -8.34 -6.84
N LEU A 137 23.40 -7.85 -5.76
CA LEU A 137 23.05 -6.59 -5.15
C LEU A 137 23.34 -5.43 -6.10
N SER A 138 22.32 -4.60 -6.31
CA SER A 138 22.42 -3.35 -7.04
C SER A 138 22.00 -2.18 -6.16
N VAL A 139 22.36 -0.96 -6.55
CA VAL A 139 21.87 0.26 -5.88
C VAL A 139 20.33 0.26 -5.84
N LYS A 140 19.70 -0.14 -6.95
CA LYS A 140 18.23 -0.29 -7.02
C LYS A 140 17.73 -1.27 -5.96
N SER A 141 18.34 -2.46 -5.86
CA SER A 141 17.93 -3.48 -4.90
C SER A 141 18.13 -3.06 -3.44
N LEU A 142 19.22 -2.35 -3.13
CA LEU A 142 19.49 -1.84 -1.77
C LEU A 142 18.49 -0.76 -1.34
N MET A 143 18.00 0.03 -2.30
CA MET A 143 17.06 1.13 -2.07
C MET A 143 15.58 0.73 -2.19
N ASN A 144 15.29 -0.48 -2.67
CA ASN A 144 13.94 -1.00 -2.90
C ASN A 144 13.18 -1.29 -1.60
N ASP A 145 11.88 -1.04 -1.53
CA ASP A 145 11.13 -1.27 -0.29
C ASP A 145 11.14 -2.74 0.21
N HIS A 146 10.91 -2.92 1.51
CA HIS A 146 11.02 -4.22 2.19
C HIS A 146 10.06 -5.27 1.62
N THR A 147 8.82 -4.87 1.29
CA THR A 147 7.81 -5.81 0.80
C THR A 147 8.18 -6.26 -0.61
N SER A 148 8.61 -5.32 -1.45
CA SER A 148 9.09 -5.62 -2.80
C SER A 148 10.33 -6.50 -2.77
N GLN A 149 11.34 -6.13 -1.97
CA GLN A 149 12.61 -6.86 -1.90
C GLN A 149 12.50 -8.26 -1.29
N TYR A 150 11.68 -8.48 -0.26
CA TYR A 150 11.70 -9.73 0.51
C TYR A 150 10.49 -10.64 0.34
N ILE A 151 9.43 -10.15 -0.30
CA ILE A 151 8.21 -10.94 -0.52
C ILE A 151 7.88 -10.98 -2.00
N ILE A 152 7.67 -9.82 -2.63
CA ILE A 152 7.13 -9.75 -3.98
C ILE A 152 8.16 -10.26 -5.00
N SER A 153 9.33 -9.62 -5.11
CA SER A 153 10.35 -10.01 -6.08
C SER A 153 10.80 -11.47 -5.91
N PRO A 154 11.12 -11.97 -4.69
CA PRO A 154 11.45 -13.38 -4.52
C PRO A 154 10.33 -14.32 -4.98
N SER A 155 9.07 -14.01 -4.66
CA SER A 155 7.95 -14.86 -5.08
C SER A 155 7.75 -14.87 -6.60
N ALA A 156 8.01 -13.75 -7.28
CA ALA A 156 7.93 -13.63 -8.73
C ALA A 156 9.06 -14.42 -9.42
N GLU A 157 10.29 -14.28 -8.93
CA GLU A 157 11.48 -15.00 -9.42
C GLU A 157 11.35 -16.52 -9.22
N TYR A 158 10.90 -16.96 -8.04
CA TYR A 158 10.66 -18.37 -7.77
C TYR A 158 9.53 -18.95 -8.62
N LEU A 159 8.47 -18.18 -8.88
CA LEU A 159 7.42 -18.65 -9.78
C LEU A 159 7.98 -18.92 -11.18
N ASP A 160 8.77 -18.00 -11.73
CA ASP A 160 9.39 -18.19 -13.05
C ASP A 160 10.36 -19.37 -13.04
N THR A 161 11.19 -19.49 -12.01
CA THR A 161 12.15 -20.59 -11.84
C THR A 161 11.46 -21.95 -11.81
N PHE A 162 10.39 -22.11 -11.02
CA PHE A 162 9.70 -23.40 -10.86
C PHE A 162 8.78 -23.74 -12.03
N THR A 163 8.07 -22.76 -12.58
CA THR A 163 7.10 -23.01 -13.65
C THR A 163 7.71 -22.89 -15.04
N GLN A 164 8.90 -22.30 -15.14
CA GLN A 164 9.57 -21.95 -16.38
C GLN A 164 8.63 -21.08 -17.25
N PHE A 165 7.99 -20.09 -16.61
CA PHE A 165 6.90 -19.33 -17.23
C PHE A 165 7.39 -18.57 -18.46
N SER A 166 8.50 -17.86 -18.32
CA SER A 166 9.09 -17.01 -19.37
C SER A 166 9.48 -17.81 -20.61
N THR A 167 9.88 -19.08 -20.45
CA THR A 167 10.29 -19.96 -21.54
C THR A 167 9.12 -20.74 -22.13
N ARG A 168 8.20 -21.25 -21.30
CA ARG A 168 7.02 -22.02 -21.75
C ARG A 168 5.92 -21.14 -22.36
N PHE A 169 5.71 -19.95 -21.81
CA PHE A 169 4.69 -19.01 -22.25
C PHE A 169 5.32 -17.79 -22.93
N SER A 170 6.26 -18.02 -23.85
CA SER A 170 6.99 -16.98 -24.57
C SER A 170 6.10 -16.01 -25.38
N PHE A 171 4.84 -16.38 -25.65
CA PHE A 171 3.85 -15.49 -26.27
C PHE A 171 3.33 -14.40 -25.31
N ILE A 172 3.46 -14.58 -24.00
CA ILE A 172 3.09 -13.58 -23.00
C ILE A 172 4.30 -12.66 -22.83
N THR A 173 4.21 -11.49 -23.46
CA THR A 173 5.27 -10.47 -23.36
C THR A 173 5.16 -9.69 -22.05
N PRO A 174 6.26 -9.09 -21.55
CA PRO A 174 6.23 -8.21 -20.38
C PRO A 174 5.15 -7.12 -20.51
N ASN A 175 5.02 -6.49 -21.68
CA ASN A 175 4.00 -5.47 -21.92
C ASN A 175 2.56 -5.98 -21.71
N VAL A 176 2.26 -7.24 -22.04
CA VAL A 176 0.92 -7.83 -21.80
C VAL A 176 0.66 -7.96 -20.31
N ILE A 177 1.69 -8.34 -19.53
CA ILE A 177 1.62 -8.35 -18.07
C ILE A 177 1.42 -6.92 -17.57
N SER A 178 2.12 -5.93 -18.15
CA SER A 178 1.99 -4.52 -17.81
C SER A 178 0.55 -4.00 -17.95
N PHE A 179 -0.08 -4.29 -19.11
CA PHE A 179 -1.49 -3.96 -19.33
C PHE A 179 -2.45 -4.72 -18.40
N THR A 180 -2.12 -5.96 -18.04
CA THR A 180 -2.95 -6.77 -17.15
C THR A 180 -2.98 -6.19 -15.74
N HIS A 181 -1.82 -5.81 -15.20
CA HIS A 181 -1.77 -5.21 -13.87
C HIS A 181 -2.38 -3.80 -13.87
N LEU A 182 -2.28 -3.02 -14.95
CA LEU A 182 -3.03 -1.77 -15.11
C LEU A 182 -4.53 -1.98 -14.99
N PHE A 183 -5.08 -3.01 -15.68
CA PHE A 183 -6.49 -3.37 -15.58
C PHE A 183 -6.89 -3.75 -14.15
N LEU A 184 -6.07 -4.55 -13.45
CA LEU A 184 -6.31 -4.87 -12.04
C LEU A 184 -6.26 -3.63 -11.14
N GLY A 185 -5.39 -2.66 -11.43
CA GLY A 185 -5.36 -1.37 -10.75
C GLY A 185 -6.69 -0.62 -10.87
N PHE A 186 -7.27 -0.60 -12.08
CA PHE A 186 -8.60 -0.02 -12.32
C PHE A 186 -9.69 -0.75 -11.53
N VAL A 187 -9.72 -2.09 -11.60
CA VAL A 187 -10.69 -2.92 -10.86
C VAL A 187 -10.56 -2.68 -9.36
N SER A 188 -9.33 -2.68 -8.83
CA SER A 188 -9.06 -2.38 -7.43
C SER A 188 -9.61 -1.02 -7.01
N GLY A 189 -9.31 0.04 -7.77
CA GLY A 189 -9.81 1.39 -7.50
C GLY A 189 -11.35 1.44 -7.43
N LYS A 190 -12.04 0.69 -8.32
CA LYS A 190 -13.50 0.56 -8.29
C LYS A 190 -14.01 -0.12 -7.01
N PHE A 191 -13.35 -1.17 -6.53
CA PHE A 191 -13.69 -1.84 -5.27
C PHE A 191 -13.42 -0.94 -4.05
N VAL A 192 -12.30 -0.21 -4.07
CA VAL A 192 -11.95 0.77 -3.02
C VAL A 192 -12.98 1.92 -2.94
N ALA A 193 -13.60 2.29 -4.06
CA ALA A 193 -14.67 3.29 -4.10
C ALA A 193 -16.03 2.80 -3.52
N SER A 194 -16.14 1.55 -3.05
CA SER A 194 -17.36 1.01 -2.45
C SER A 194 -17.58 1.54 -1.03
N ASP A 195 -18.85 1.67 -0.62
CA ASP A 195 -19.24 2.07 0.73
C ASP A 195 -19.07 0.92 1.74
N ASN A 196 -19.01 -0.34 1.27
CA ASN A 196 -18.80 -1.50 2.13
C ASN A 196 -17.30 -1.75 2.37
N LEU A 197 -16.90 -1.91 3.64
CA LEU A 197 -15.54 -2.21 4.04
C LEU A 197 -15.01 -3.53 3.46
N TYR A 198 -15.89 -4.54 3.32
CA TYR A 198 -15.49 -5.82 2.73
C TYR A 198 -15.07 -5.65 1.26
N ASP A 199 -15.87 -4.93 0.46
CA ASP A 199 -15.54 -4.65 -0.94
C ASP A 199 -14.22 -3.87 -1.03
N ARG A 200 -13.98 -2.89 -0.14
CA ARG A 200 -12.71 -2.16 -0.08
C ARG A 200 -11.51 -3.07 0.21
N ARG A 201 -11.66 -4.02 1.14
CA ARG A 201 -10.61 -5.02 1.46
C ARG A 201 -10.32 -5.93 0.29
N VAL A 202 -11.34 -6.38 -0.45
CA VAL A 202 -11.15 -7.10 -1.71
C VAL A 202 -10.38 -6.25 -2.72
N GLY A 203 -10.70 -4.97 -2.82
CA GLY A 203 -9.97 -4.00 -3.64
C GLY A 203 -8.47 -3.95 -3.30
N VAL A 204 -8.13 -3.94 -2.00
CA VAL A 204 -6.73 -3.99 -1.54
C VAL A 204 -6.03 -5.29 -1.96
N VAL A 205 -6.70 -6.44 -1.84
CA VAL A 205 -6.14 -7.73 -2.29
C VAL A 205 -5.87 -7.72 -3.80
N ILE A 206 -6.81 -7.19 -4.59
CA ILE A 206 -6.63 -7.04 -6.04
C ILE A 206 -5.46 -6.10 -6.35
N PHE A 207 -5.30 -5.02 -5.57
CA PHE A 207 -4.16 -4.11 -5.73
C PHE A 207 -2.83 -4.81 -5.43
N GLN A 208 -2.79 -5.67 -4.41
CA GLN A 208 -1.58 -6.41 -4.08
C GLN A 208 -1.20 -7.42 -5.16
N ILE A 209 -2.19 -8.08 -5.78
CA ILE A 209 -1.95 -8.95 -6.96
C ILE A 209 -1.42 -8.11 -8.12
N ARG A 210 -1.95 -6.90 -8.31
CA ARG A 210 -1.42 -5.93 -9.29
C ARG A 210 0.05 -5.59 -9.02
N THR A 211 0.43 -5.29 -7.78
CA THR A 211 1.83 -5.00 -7.42
C THR A 211 2.74 -6.22 -7.63
N TRP A 212 2.20 -7.42 -7.41
CA TRP A 212 2.94 -8.64 -7.70
C TRP A 212 3.18 -8.84 -9.21
N LEU A 213 2.19 -8.56 -10.05
CA LEU A 213 2.33 -8.64 -11.51
C LEU A 213 3.28 -7.58 -12.08
N ASP A 214 3.27 -6.38 -11.50
CA ASP A 214 4.24 -5.31 -11.78
C ASP A 214 5.68 -5.82 -11.58
N ALA A 215 6.01 -6.42 -10.44
CA ALA A 215 7.33 -7.05 -10.27
C ALA A 215 7.61 -8.23 -11.24
N PHE A 216 6.56 -8.99 -11.60
CA PHE A 216 6.68 -10.16 -12.45
C PHE A 216 6.99 -9.82 -13.91
N ASP A 217 6.51 -8.68 -14.43
CA ASP A 217 6.82 -8.28 -15.81
C ASP A 217 8.34 -8.06 -16.02
N GLY A 218 9.01 -7.52 -15.00
CA GLY A 218 10.45 -7.32 -14.98
C GLY A 218 11.22 -8.64 -14.91
N VAL A 219 10.70 -9.64 -14.19
CA VAL A 219 11.27 -11.00 -14.16
C VAL A 219 11.22 -11.60 -15.57
N VAL A 220 10.04 -11.57 -16.20
CA VAL A 220 9.84 -12.11 -17.55
C VAL A 220 10.72 -11.37 -18.57
N PHE A 221 10.84 -10.05 -18.45
CA PHE A 221 11.74 -9.27 -19.30
C PHE A 221 13.19 -9.74 -19.16
N ARG A 222 13.71 -9.86 -17.93
CA ARG A 222 15.10 -10.28 -17.67
C ARG A 222 15.39 -11.69 -18.18
N ALA A 223 14.44 -12.61 -18.01
CA ALA A 223 14.56 -13.97 -18.52
C ALA A 223 14.61 -14.00 -20.05
N GLN A 224 13.80 -13.18 -20.72
CA GLN A 224 13.74 -13.11 -22.19
C GLN A 224 14.88 -12.31 -22.82
N SER A 225 15.42 -11.30 -22.13
CA SER A 225 16.55 -10.47 -22.61
C SER A 225 17.93 -11.07 -22.31
N GLY A 226 18.00 -12.18 -21.57
CA GLY A 226 19.26 -12.78 -21.15
C GLY A 226 20.02 -11.98 -20.08
N THR A 227 19.34 -11.06 -19.40
CA THR A 227 19.90 -10.27 -18.28
C THR A 227 19.42 -10.83 -16.95
N HIS A 228 19.58 -12.15 -16.77
CA HIS A 228 19.13 -12.88 -15.58
C HIS A 228 19.77 -12.29 -14.32
N LEU A 229 18.96 -12.08 -13.27
CA LEU A 229 19.37 -11.50 -11.98
C LEU A 229 19.98 -10.09 -12.05
N GLN A 230 19.95 -9.42 -13.20
CA GLN A 230 20.48 -8.06 -13.32
C GLN A 230 19.41 -7.01 -12.95
N PHE A 231 19.44 -6.52 -11.73
CA PHE A 231 18.46 -5.54 -11.21
C PHE A 231 18.80 -4.10 -11.58
N GLN A 232 18.78 -3.79 -12.89
CA GLN A 232 19.01 -2.44 -13.42
C GLN A 232 17.86 -2.00 -14.32
N SER A 233 17.43 -0.75 -14.22
CA SER A 233 16.42 -0.18 -15.11
C SER A 233 17.02 0.15 -16.48
N VAL A 234 16.47 -0.43 -17.55
CA VAL A 234 16.88 -0.17 -18.94
C VAL A 234 16.02 0.95 -19.53
N ARG A 235 16.33 2.20 -19.15
CA ARG A 235 15.50 3.40 -19.40
C ARG A 235 15.29 3.77 -20.87
N ALA A 236 16.08 3.20 -21.80
CA ALA A 236 16.01 3.49 -23.23
C ALA A 236 15.07 2.55 -24.01
N THR A 237 14.34 1.64 -23.33
CA THR A 237 13.45 0.67 -24.00
C THR A 237 11.99 1.10 -23.93
N THR A 238 11.23 0.79 -24.97
CA THR A 238 9.77 1.03 -24.98
C THR A 238 9.06 0.31 -23.83
N GLY A 239 9.54 -0.88 -23.44
CA GLY A 239 9.00 -1.64 -22.30
C GLY A 239 9.07 -0.87 -20.99
N TYR A 240 10.20 -0.22 -20.70
CA TYR A 240 10.35 0.61 -19.50
C TYR A 240 9.32 1.75 -19.42
N TYR A 241 9.04 2.41 -20.56
CA TYR A 241 8.04 3.48 -20.60
C TYR A 241 6.62 2.95 -20.41
N VAL A 242 6.31 1.79 -21.00
CA VAL A 242 5.00 1.15 -20.86
C VAL A 242 4.76 0.74 -19.40
N ASP A 243 5.71 0.03 -18.80
CA ASP A 243 5.70 -0.38 -17.40
C ASP A 243 5.50 0.83 -16.48
N THR A 244 6.43 1.80 -16.49
CA THR A 244 6.36 3.01 -15.66
C THR A 244 5.02 3.76 -15.80
N THR A 245 4.47 3.81 -17.02
CA THR A 245 3.18 4.49 -17.27
C THR A 245 2.01 3.69 -16.71
N CYS A 246 1.98 2.37 -16.94
CA CYS A 246 0.99 1.46 -16.37
C CYS A 246 1.02 1.55 -14.84
N ASP A 247 2.21 1.70 -14.28
CA ASP A 247 2.43 1.74 -12.86
C ASP A 247 1.87 3.01 -12.21
N ALA A 248 2.20 4.16 -12.80
CA ALA A 248 1.68 5.46 -12.40
C ALA A 248 0.15 5.52 -12.54
N LEU A 249 -0.40 5.04 -13.66
CA LEU A 249 -1.85 5.03 -13.89
C LEU A 249 -2.58 4.12 -12.91
N GLY A 250 -2.02 2.97 -12.56
CA GLY A 250 -2.60 2.10 -11.54
C GLY A 250 -2.64 2.78 -10.16
N GLY A 251 -1.60 3.55 -9.80
CA GLY A 251 -1.61 4.38 -8.59
C GLY A 251 -2.66 5.50 -8.64
N VAL A 252 -2.83 6.13 -9.80
CA VAL A 252 -3.89 7.14 -10.04
C VAL A 252 -5.28 6.52 -9.85
N PHE A 253 -5.54 5.31 -10.35
CA PHE A 253 -6.82 4.62 -10.15
C PHE A 253 -7.11 4.35 -8.67
N LEU A 254 -6.10 3.99 -7.87
CA LEU A 254 -6.27 3.84 -6.42
C LEU A 254 -6.63 5.18 -5.76
N CYS A 255 -5.93 6.26 -6.10
CA CYS A 255 -6.22 7.60 -5.61
C CYS A 255 -7.65 8.04 -5.97
N PHE A 256 -8.10 7.81 -7.21
CA PHE A 256 -9.50 8.07 -7.58
C PHE A 256 -10.49 7.21 -6.80
N GLY A 257 -10.17 5.93 -6.58
CA GLY A 257 -10.97 5.04 -5.74
C GLY A 257 -11.18 5.60 -4.33
N ILE A 258 -10.08 6.07 -3.71
CA ILE A 258 -10.09 6.76 -2.41
C ILE A 258 -10.93 8.03 -2.46
N LEU A 259 -10.74 8.88 -3.47
CA LEU A 259 -11.49 10.13 -3.63
C LEU A 259 -13.00 9.87 -3.71
N PHE A 260 -13.43 8.94 -4.55
CA PHE A 260 -14.84 8.62 -4.71
C PHE A 260 -15.44 8.03 -3.43
N TYR A 261 -14.68 7.20 -2.71
CA TYR A 261 -15.10 6.73 -1.39
C TYR A 261 -15.30 7.90 -0.41
N LEU A 262 -14.35 8.83 -0.31
CA LEU A 262 -14.46 9.98 0.60
C LEU A 262 -15.62 10.90 0.21
N MET A 263 -15.83 11.13 -1.08
CA MET A 263 -16.96 11.91 -1.58
C MET A 263 -18.29 11.29 -1.17
N LYS A 264 -18.44 9.95 -1.25
CA LYS A 264 -19.64 9.25 -0.79
C LYS A 264 -19.79 9.27 0.74
N ARG A 265 -18.68 9.09 1.47
CA ARG A 265 -18.65 9.06 2.94
C ARG A 265 -19.07 10.41 3.55
N PHE A 266 -18.66 11.51 2.93
CA PHE A 266 -18.93 12.88 3.40
C PHE A 266 -20.00 13.60 2.57
N ASP A 267 -20.79 12.88 1.78
CA ASP A 267 -21.85 13.46 0.94
C ASP A 267 -22.94 14.10 1.83
N PRO A 268 -23.20 15.42 1.69
CA PRO A 268 -24.25 16.08 2.46
C PRO A 268 -25.67 15.64 2.07
N TYR A 269 -25.87 15.07 0.87
CA TYR A 269 -27.19 14.69 0.36
C TYR A 269 -27.57 13.23 0.63
N LYS A 270 -26.60 12.34 0.90
CA LYS A 270 -26.83 10.97 1.40
C LYS A 270 -27.04 10.90 2.91
N GLN A 271 -27.35 12.03 3.55
CA GLN A 271 -27.84 12.07 4.91
C GLN A 271 -29.26 11.48 4.96
N ASP A 272 -29.39 10.18 4.69
CA ASP A 272 -30.57 9.44 5.07
C ASP A 272 -30.66 9.53 6.58
N LEU A 273 -31.54 10.42 7.05
CA LEU A 273 -31.97 10.48 8.43
C LEU A 273 -32.28 9.05 8.90
N PRO A 274 -31.73 8.59 10.03
CA PRO A 274 -32.27 7.42 10.70
C PRO A 274 -33.79 7.61 10.79
N THR A 275 -34.56 6.60 10.38
CA THR A 275 -36.03 6.67 10.40
C THR A 275 -36.58 7.00 11.80
N TRP A 276 -35.78 6.73 12.84
CA TRP A 276 -36.02 7.11 14.24
C TRP A 276 -35.97 8.62 14.50
N THR A 277 -35.17 9.39 13.76
CA THR A 277 -35.09 10.85 13.92
C THR A 277 -36.30 11.55 13.30
N LYS A 278 -36.91 10.97 12.25
CA LYS A 278 -38.21 11.46 11.75
C LYS A 278 -39.33 11.28 12.77
N ALA A 279 -39.31 10.18 13.54
CA ALA A 279 -40.24 10.00 14.66
C ALA A 279 -39.97 11.02 15.79
N GLN A 280 -38.71 11.36 16.04
CA GLN A 280 -38.33 12.36 17.04
C GLN A 280 -38.62 13.81 16.60
N GLU A 281 -38.54 14.14 15.31
CA GLU A 281 -38.98 15.44 14.77
C GLU A 281 -40.50 15.62 14.86
N VAL A 282 -41.27 14.54 14.64
CA VAL A 282 -42.72 14.55 14.85
C VAL A 282 -43.05 14.66 16.35
N ALA A 283 -42.25 14.04 17.23
CA ALA A 283 -42.37 14.21 18.69
C ALA A 283 -41.93 15.61 19.18
N SER A 284 -41.00 16.26 18.47
CA SER A 284 -40.55 17.63 18.77
C SER A 284 -41.62 18.67 18.44
N LYS A 285 -42.47 18.40 17.44
CA LYS A 285 -43.67 19.22 17.15
C LYS A 285 -44.79 19.07 18.18
N THR A 286 -44.71 18.08 19.08
CA THR A 286 -45.66 17.85 20.18
C THR A 286 -45.16 18.36 21.54
N GLY A 287 -44.05 19.10 21.58
CA GLY A 287 -43.71 19.95 22.73
C GLY A 287 -43.33 19.20 24.00
N LEU A 288 -42.68 18.03 23.91
CA LEU A 288 -42.04 17.41 25.06
C LEU A 288 -40.55 17.74 25.11
N VAL A 289 -40.14 18.40 26.20
CA VAL A 289 -38.75 18.73 26.51
C VAL A 289 -37.99 17.43 26.81
N THR A 290 -37.03 17.06 25.95
CA THR A 290 -36.06 16.01 26.26
C THR A 290 -34.66 16.59 26.34
N ASN A 291 -34.02 16.37 27.50
CA ASN A 291 -32.67 16.79 27.85
C ASN A 291 -31.64 16.51 26.74
N GLY A 292 -30.81 17.52 26.47
CA GLY A 292 -29.80 17.51 25.42
C GLY A 292 -28.75 16.41 25.61
N HIS A 293 -28.85 15.37 24.79
CA HIS A 293 -27.69 14.58 24.40
C HIS A 293 -27.14 15.17 23.11
N SER A 294 -25.87 15.56 23.17
CA SER A 294 -25.06 16.11 22.09
C SER A 294 -25.19 15.24 20.83
N SER A 295 -26.00 15.71 19.87
CA SER A 295 -25.98 15.24 18.50
C SER A 295 -24.55 15.42 18.00
N ALA A 296 -23.76 14.35 17.92
CA ALA A 296 -22.45 14.39 17.30
C ALA A 296 -22.65 14.88 15.86
N SER A 297 -22.35 16.16 15.61
CA SER A 297 -22.45 16.75 14.28
C SER A 297 -21.52 15.95 13.37
N ARG A 298 -22.10 15.16 12.45
CA ARG A 298 -21.31 14.44 11.46
C ARG A 298 -20.57 15.46 10.62
N GLU A 299 -19.24 15.40 10.65
CA GLU A 299 -18.36 16.32 9.91
C GLU A 299 -18.64 16.20 8.41
N THR A 300 -18.97 17.32 7.78
CA THR A 300 -19.13 17.42 6.33
C THR A 300 -17.99 18.25 5.75
N TYR A 301 -17.41 17.80 4.63
CA TYR A 301 -16.33 18.49 3.95
C TYR A 301 -16.70 18.82 2.50
N SER A 302 -16.21 19.96 2.00
CA SER A 302 -16.40 20.32 0.59
C SER A 302 -15.69 19.34 -0.34
N ILE A 303 -16.30 18.98 -1.46
CA ILE A 303 -15.69 18.14 -2.51
C ILE A 303 -14.35 18.70 -2.96
N LYS A 304 -14.21 20.03 -3.09
CA LYS A 304 -12.95 20.69 -3.46
C LYS A 304 -11.84 20.40 -2.47
N TYR A 305 -12.18 20.39 -1.17
CA TYR A 305 -11.24 20.08 -0.10
C TYR A 305 -10.81 18.61 -0.14
N LEU A 306 -11.76 17.68 -0.31
CA LEU A 306 -11.47 16.25 -0.45
C LEU A 306 -10.59 15.96 -1.67
N PHE A 307 -10.90 16.58 -2.81
CA PHE A 307 -10.10 16.49 -4.03
C PHE A 307 -8.68 16.97 -3.77
N TRP A 308 -8.52 18.15 -3.16
CA TRP A 308 -7.19 18.71 -2.87
C TRP A 308 -6.37 17.79 -1.96
N LYS A 309 -6.99 17.20 -0.93
CA LYS A 309 -6.33 16.25 -0.02
C LYS A 309 -5.76 15.04 -0.77
N VAL A 310 -6.61 14.38 -1.55
CA VAL A 310 -6.20 13.18 -2.31
C VAL A 310 -5.20 13.55 -3.40
N PHE A 311 -5.38 14.69 -4.05
CA PHE A 311 -4.45 15.20 -5.06
C PHE A 311 -3.06 15.47 -4.47
N CYS A 312 -2.97 16.12 -3.30
CA CYS A 312 -1.69 16.34 -2.62
C CYS A 312 -0.99 15.02 -2.29
N TYR A 313 -1.73 14.01 -1.83
CA TYR A 313 -1.16 12.69 -1.60
C TYR A 313 -0.71 12.00 -2.89
N GLY A 314 -1.50 12.09 -3.97
CA GLY A 314 -1.11 11.60 -5.30
C GLY A 314 0.15 12.29 -5.86
N LEU A 315 0.25 13.61 -5.67
CA LEU A 315 1.46 14.37 -6.02
C LEU A 315 2.67 13.91 -5.20
N CYS A 316 2.47 13.65 -3.90
CA CYS A 316 3.49 13.11 -3.02
C CYS A 316 4.01 11.74 -3.50
N LEU A 317 3.11 10.83 -3.92
CA LEU A 317 3.48 9.55 -4.53
C LEU A 317 4.29 9.73 -5.83
N ALA A 318 3.85 10.64 -6.71
CA ALA A 318 4.55 10.92 -7.96
C ALA A 318 5.96 11.49 -7.71
N CYS A 319 6.10 12.43 -6.77
CA CYS A 319 7.40 12.95 -6.35
C CYS A 319 8.27 11.86 -5.74
N ALA A 320 7.74 11.01 -4.86
CA ALA A 320 8.48 9.92 -4.25
C ALA A 320 9.05 8.96 -5.30
N GLY A 321 8.21 8.47 -6.22
CA GLY A 321 8.64 7.58 -7.29
C GLY A 321 9.66 8.24 -8.22
N LYS A 322 9.41 9.49 -8.64
CA LYS A 322 10.31 10.17 -9.57
C LYS A 322 11.67 10.51 -8.94
N PHE A 323 11.69 11.05 -7.72
CA PHE A 323 12.94 11.41 -7.05
C PHE A 323 13.73 10.18 -6.63
N TRP A 324 13.07 9.09 -6.23
CA TRP A 324 13.72 7.82 -5.99
C TRP A 324 14.39 7.30 -7.28
N ASP A 325 13.69 7.24 -8.42
CA ASP A 325 14.28 6.75 -9.69
C ASP A 325 15.49 7.59 -10.14
N LEU A 326 15.40 8.93 -10.01
CA LEU A 326 16.54 9.82 -10.30
C LEU A 326 17.72 9.54 -9.38
N THR A 327 17.47 9.42 -8.08
CA THR A 327 18.51 9.20 -7.07
C THR A 327 19.17 7.83 -7.25
N VAL A 328 18.40 6.78 -7.54
CA VAL A 328 18.93 5.45 -7.89
C VAL A 328 19.78 5.52 -9.15
N GLY A 329 19.37 6.29 -10.16
CA GLY A 329 20.15 6.53 -11.37
C GLY A 329 21.50 7.16 -11.07
N ASP A 330 21.51 8.27 -10.35
CA ASP A 330 22.74 9.00 -10.00
C ASP A 330 23.70 8.14 -9.16
N PHE A 331 23.19 7.41 -8.15
CA PHE A 331 24.01 6.50 -7.35
C PHE A 331 24.52 5.29 -8.15
N ARG A 332 23.72 4.76 -9.08
CA ARG A 332 24.18 3.71 -10.01
C ARG A 332 25.36 4.20 -10.82
N ASP A 333 25.25 5.39 -11.41
CA ASP A 333 26.31 5.94 -12.25
C ASP A 333 27.60 6.18 -11.46
N ILE A 334 27.49 6.47 -10.16
CA ILE A 334 28.64 6.71 -9.27
C ILE A 334 29.24 5.41 -8.71
N PHE A 335 28.42 4.46 -8.27
CA PHE A 335 28.89 3.28 -7.51
C PHE A 335 28.89 1.98 -8.29
N GLN A 336 28.21 1.90 -9.45
CA GLN A 336 28.16 0.69 -10.28
C GLN A 336 28.92 0.83 -11.60
N THR A 337 29.39 2.03 -11.93
CA THR A 337 30.24 2.23 -13.11
C THR A 337 31.68 1.82 -12.78
N PRO A 338 32.26 0.84 -13.51
CA PRO A 338 33.64 0.42 -13.26
C PRO A 338 34.63 1.53 -13.59
N LEU A 339 35.50 1.85 -12.64
CA LEU A 339 36.56 2.84 -12.81
C LEU A 339 37.86 2.17 -13.29
N LYS A 340 38.57 2.82 -14.22
CA LYS A 340 39.83 2.28 -14.79
C LYS A 340 41.01 2.37 -13.82
N ASP A 341 41.02 3.36 -12.93
CA ASP A 341 42.09 3.55 -11.94
C ASP A 341 41.78 2.74 -10.67
N PRO A 342 42.65 1.79 -10.28
CA PRO A 342 42.49 1.02 -9.05
C PRO A 342 42.33 1.86 -7.78
N LYS A 343 42.97 3.05 -7.71
CA LYS A 343 42.87 3.92 -6.53
C LYS A 343 41.49 4.56 -6.43
N MET A 344 40.93 5.00 -7.55
CA MET A 344 39.56 5.53 -7.59
C MET A 344 38.53 4.44 -7.31
N ALA A 345 38.75 3.22 -7.81
CA ALA A 345 37.89 2.07 -7.50
C ALA A 345 37.88 1.74 -6.00
N MET A 346 39.03 1.79 -5.32
CA MET A 346 39.09 1.62 -3.86
C MET A 346 38.33 2.71 -3.11
N GLN A 347 38.46 3.97 -3.53
CA GLN A 347 37.70 5.08 -2.93
C GLN A 347 36.20 4.99 -3.19
N GLN A 348 35.80 4.58 -4.40
CA GLN A 348 34.41 4.29 -4.75
C GLN A 348 33.84 3.22 -3.81
N PHE A 349 34.59 2.13 -3.59
CA PHE A 349 34.22 1.07 -2.65
C PHE A 349 34.06 1.61 -1.22
N GLU A 350 35.03 2.36 -0.70
CA GLU A 350 34.97 2.92 0.67
C GLU A 350 33.78 3.88 0.85
N LEU A 351 33.54 4.77 -0.11
CA LEU A 351 32.44 5.74 -0.05
C LEU A 351 31.08 5.06 -0.20
N CYS A 352 30.97 4.02 -1.03
CA CYS A 352 29.76 3.22 -1.18
C CYS A 352 29.35 2.58 0.16
N HIS A 353 30.32 2.10 0.94
CA HIS A 353 30.11 1.48 2.25
C HIS A 353 30.07 2.47 3.42
N SER A 354 30.16 3.76 3.15
CA SER A 354 30.11 4.77 4.20
C SER A 354 28.76 4.76 4.93
N THR A 355 28.79 5.07 6.23
CA THR A 355 27.57 5.16 7.06
C THR A 355 26.55 6.12 6.47
N THR A 356 26.99 7.21 5.85
CA THR A 356 26.11 8.20 5.21
C THR A 356 25.37 7.61 4.01
N THR A 357 26.05 6.87 3.12
CA THR A 357 25.42 6.18 2.00
C THR A 357 24.37 5.19 2.50
N ILE A 358 24.72 4.36 3.48
CA ILE A 358 23.81 3.37 4.07
C ILE A 358 22.56 4.02 4.66
N ILE A 359 22.72 5.14 5.39
CA ILE A 359 21.58 5.88 5.95
C ILE A 359 20.68 6.41 4.83
N ILE A 360 21.26 6.99 3.77
CA ILE A 360 20.48 7.52 2.64
C ILE A 360 19.72 6.39 1.93
N PHE A 361 20.38 5.26 1.66
CA PHE A 361 19.74 4.09 1.04
C PHE A 361 18.57 3.59 1.89
N TYR A 362 18.78 3.46 3.19
CA TYR A 362 17.74 3.01 4.11
C TYR A 362 16.57 3.99 4.20
N LEU A 363 16.81 5.30 4.17
CA LEU A 363 15.74 6.31 4.15
C LEU A 363 14.90 6.21 2.89
N TRP A 364 15.52 6.01 1.73
CA TRP A 364 14.81 5.80 0.47
C TRP A 364 13.99 4.51 0.47
N ARG A 365 14.52 3.44 1.08
CA ARG A 365 13.83 2.16 1.28
C ARG A 365 12.46 2.27 1.98
N ILE A 366 12.29 3.31 2.80
CA ILE A 366 11.05 3.56 3.56
C ILE A 366 10.13 4.57 2.85
N LEU A 367 10.70 5.46 2.04
CA LEU A 367 10.03 6.63 1.46
C LEU A 367 9.83 6.52 -0.06
N GLU A 368 10.20 5.40 -0.66
CA GLU A 368 9.94 5.09 -2.06
C GLU A 368 8.44 5.05 -2.38
N GLY A 369 8.07 5.40 -3.62
CA GLY A 369 6.68 5.42 -4.08
C GLY A 369 5.91 4.12 -3.83
N GLN A 370 6.51 2.95 -4.07
CA GLN A 370 5.87 1.65 -3.81
C GLN A 370 5.64 1.42 -2.30
N ALA A 371 6.60 1.77 -1.44
CA ALA A 371 6.41 1.73 0.02
C ALA A 371 5.23 2.59 0.47
N LEU A 372 5.11 3.80 -0.09
CA LEU A 372 4.01 4.71 0.24
C LEU A 372 2.66 4.18 -0.25
N LEU A 373 2.61 3.52 -1.40
CA LEU A 373 1.42 2.80 -1.87
C LEU A 373 1.02 1.72 -0.88
N GLN A 374 1.96 0.91 -0.38
CA GLN A 374 1.69 -0.08 0.67
C GLN A 374 1.14 0.56 1.95
N TYR A 375 1.65 1.73 2.35
CA TYR A 375 1.16 2.43 3.53
C TYR A 375 -0.27 2.92 3.41
N VAL A 376 -0.79 3.24 2.21
CA VAL A 376 -2.19 3.62 2.03
C VAL A 376 -3.14 2.43 1.96
N LEU A 377 -2.65 1.22 1.67
CA LEU A 377 -3.48 0.01 1.69
C LEU A 377 -3.93 -0.36 3.11
N ILE A 378 -3.06 -0.16 4.11
CA ILE A 378 -3.37 -0.41 5.53
C ILE A 378 -4.59 0.39 6.01
N PRO A 379 -4.65 1.74 5.90
CA PRO A 379 -5.80 2.53 6.33
C PRO A 379 -7.07 2.22 5.55
N ILE A 380 -7.00 1.66 4.34
CA ILE A 380 -8.18 1.15 3.62
C ILE A 380 -8.76 -0.07 4.34
N ILE A 381 -7.92 -1.02 4.77
CA ILE A 381 -8.36 -2.26 5.47
C ILE A 381 -9.01 -1.94 6.83
N ILE A 382 -8.48 -0.97 7.56
CA ILE A 382 -8.94 -0.59 8.91
C ILE A 382 -10.00 0.53 8.91
N ASP A 383 -10.44 1.00 7.74
CA ASP A 383 -11.39 2.10 7.57
C ASP A 383 -10.94 3.45 8.18
N LYS A 384 -9.65 3.76 8.06
CA LYS A 384 -8.99 4.99 8.59
C LYS A 384 -8.32 5.84 7.53
N ILE A 385 -8.86 5.81 6.32
CA ILE A 385 -8.35 6.54 5.14
C ILE A 385 -8.30 8.05 5.42
N TRP A 386 -9.34 8.61 6.05
CA TRP A 386 -9.44 10.04 6.32
C TRP A 386 -8.37 10.53 7.30
N GLU A 387 -8.22 9.82 8.41
CA GLU A 387 -7.22 10.12 9.43
C GLU A 387 -5.81 10.03 8.82
N PHE A 388 -5.53 8.98 8.06
CA PHE A 388 -4.25 8.82 7.37
C PHE A 388 -3.92 10.01 6.48
N LEU A 389 -4.81 10.40 5.57
CA LEU A 389 -4.58 11.51 4.64
C LEU A 389 -4.39 12.85 5.36
N ASN A 390 -5.08 13.07 6.48
CA ASN A 390 -4.91 14.27 7.27
C ASN A 390 -3.52 14.40 7.91
N TYR A 391 -2.93 13.29 8.34
CA TYR A 391 -1.61 13.29 8.97
C TYR A 391 -0.46 13.28 7.97
N THR A 392 -0.59 12.57 6.85
CA THR A 392 0.58 12.21 6.04
C THR A 392 0.89 13.19 4.91
N GLN A 393 -0.12 13.68 4.18
CA GLN A 393 0.08 14.30 2.86
C GLN A 393 1.17 15.40 2.77
N TYR A 394 1.21 16.35 3.71
CA TYR A 394 2.13 17.49 3.64
C TYR A 394 3.47 17.19 4.29
N ILE A 395 3.42 16.49 5.43
CA ILE A 395 4.61 16.07 6.17
C ILE A 395 5.46 15.18 5.27
N LEU A 396 4.83 14.21 4.60
CA LEU A 396 5.50 13.27 3.73
C LEU A 396 6.10 13.96 2.50
N LEU A 397 5.38 14.88 1.86
CA LEU A 397 5.89 15.66 0.74
C LEU A 397 7.13 16.46 1.12
N CYS A 398 7.12 17.16 2.26
CA CYS A 398 8.28 17.90 2.75
C CYS A 398 9.48 16.98 3.04
N ILE A 399 9.23 15.81 3.64
CA ILE A 399 10.27 14.82 3.93
C ILE A 399 10.90 14.29 2.63
N ILE A 400 10.11 13.95 1.63
CA ILE A 400 10.60 13.44 0.33
C ILE A 400 11.43 14.49 -0.39
N ILE A 401 10.95 15.73 -0.47
CA ILE A 401 11.71 16.82 -1.10
C ILE A 401 13.02 17.06 -0.35
N GLY A 402 12.98 17.09 0.99
CA GLY A 402 14.17 17.25 1.82
C GLY A 402 15.18 16.12 1.62
N LEU A 403 14.72 14.86 1.60
CA LEU A 403 15.57 13.69 1.36
C LEU A 403 16.21 13.75 -0.04
N TYR A 404 15.46 14.16 -1.06
CA TYR A 404 16.00 14.35 -2.41
C TYR A 404 17.09 15.42 -2.46
N ILE A 405 16.87 16.58 -1.84
CA ILE A 405 17.88 17.66 -1.78
C ILE A 405 19.15 17.17 -1.05
N VAL A 406 19.00 16.50 0.09
CA VAL A 406 20.13 15.92 0.83
C VAL A 406 20.88 14.90 -0.02
N SER A 407 20.14 14.04 -0.73
CA SER A 407 20.73 13.04 -1.64
C SER A 407 21.52 13.71 -2.76
N LEU A 408 20.99 14.77 -3.39
CA LEU A 408 21.69 15.51 -4.44
C LEU A 408 22.96 16.20 -3.93
N ILE A 409 22.92 16.82 -2.76
CA ILE A 409 24.11 17.44 -2.15
C ILE A 409 25.17 16.37 -1.87
N TYR A 410 24.75 15.24 -1.30
CA TYR A 410 25.64 14.13 -1.00
C TYR A 410 26.25 13.51 -2.26
N ILE A 411 25.44 13.23 -3.27
CA ILE A 411 25.85 12.75 -4.59
C ILE A 411 26.92 13.67 -5.17
N ARG A 412 26.69 14.99 -5.21
CA ARG A 412 27.67 15.96 -5.72
C ARG A 412 28.96 15.95 -4.92
N HIS A 413 28.87 15.78 -3.60
CA HIS A 413 30.05 15.68 -2.75
C HIS A 413 30.85 14.41 -3.07
N VAL A 414 30.20 13.24 -3.14
CA VAL A 414 30.84 11.96 -3.46
C VAL A 414 31.47 11.98 -4.85
N SER A 415 30.75 12.43 -5.88
CA SER A 415 31.30 12.52 -7.25
C SER A 415 32.54 13.41 -7.29
N ARG A 416 32.52 14.54 -6.58
CA ARG A 416 33.71 15.41 -6.46
C ARG A 416 34.83 14.69 -5.74
N SER A 417 34.59 14.07 -4.60
CA SER A 417 35.64 13.37 -3.84
C SER A 417 36.32 12.26 -4.66
N ILE A 418 35.58 11.54 -5.50
CA ILE A 418 36.15 10.52 -6.40
C ILE A 418 36.97 11.17 -7.54
N LEU A 419 36.50 12.30 -8.11
CA LEU A 419 37.17 12.98 -9.23
C LEU A 419 38.35 13.89 -8.81
N TYR A 420 38.35 14.45 -7.60
CA TYR A 420 39.34 15.43 -7.14
C TYR A 420 40.68 14.81 -6.70
N VAL A 421 40.78 13.49 -6.52
CA VAL A 421 42.00 12.87 -5.97
C VAL A 421 43.17 12.85 -6.99
N PHE A 422 42.95 13.27 -8.24
CA PHE A 422 43.98 13.26 -9.30
C PHE A 422 44.07 14.47 -10.23
N ASN A 423 43.44 15.60 -9.88
CA ASN A 423 43.86 16.92 -10.39
C ASN A 423 44.67 17.63 -9.31
#